data_AF-A0A7S0UWL2-F1
#
_entry.id   AF-A0A7S0UWL2-F1
#
_cell.length_a   1.000
_cell.length_b   1.000
_cell.length_c   1.000
_cell.angle_alpha   90.00
_cell.angle_beta   90.00
_cell.angle_gamma   90.00
#
_symmetry.space_group_name_H-M   'P 1'
#
loop_
_entity.id
_entity.type
_entity.pdbx_description
1 polymer ?
#
loop_
_entity_poly.entity_id
_entity_poly.type
_entity_poly.pdbx_seq_one_letter_code
_entity_poly.pdbx_strand_id
1 'polypeptide(L)'
;EEGGDNGGRDANNSSNNNSNNQNTNKKNNNNNSAETRVLNPGLVAPDDGVLCSGLYLEGCRWNSQIHELDESEPKVLFTPMPVIWMVPREISKFATFPHYVCPMYKTSERRGILSTTGHSTNFVLDVRLPSHRNAKHWTKRGVALLTTLND
;
A
#
# COMPACT_ATOMS: atom_id res chain seq x y z
N GLU A 1 -48.04 48.29 -56.21
CA GLU A 1 -48.41 46.88 -56.01
C GLU A 1 -48.07 46.57 -54.56
N GLU A 2 -48.94 47.01 -53.64
CA GLU A 2 -50.01 46.20 -53.04
C GLU A 2 -49.42 44.92 -52.42
N GLY A 3 -49.43 44.69 -51.11
CA GLY A 3 -50.33 45.14 -50.05
C GLY A 3 -50.50 43.91 -49.13
N GLY A 4 -50.43 44.08 -47.81
CA GLY A 4 -50.64 42.99 -46.87
C GLY A 4 -50.25 43.34 -45.44
N ASP A 5 -51.25 43.35 -44.58
CA ASP A 5 -51.39 44.02 -43.30
C ASP A 5 -51.45 43.00 -42.12
N ASN A 6 -51.40 43.52 -40.89
CA ASN A 6 -51.83 42.97 -39.59
C ASN A 6 -50.90 42.08 -38.75
N GLY A 7 -50.27 42.69 -37.74
CA GLY A 7 -50.86 42.80 -36.38
C GLY A 7 -50.99 41.55 -35.49
N GLY A 8 -50.29 41.56 -34.35
CA GLY A 8 -50.54 40.72 -33.15
C GLY A 8 -49.24 40.48 -32.34
N ARG A 9 -48.85 41.36 -31.40
CA ARG A 9 -49.08 41.32 -29.94
C ARG A 9 -48.53 40.11 -29.16
N ASP A 10 -47.65 40.48 -28.22
CA ASP A 10 -47.42 39.96 -26.85
C ASP A 10 -46.40 38.82 -26.58
N ALA A 11 -45.27 39.29 -26.01
CA ALA A 11 -44.67 38.93 -24.73
C ALA A 11 -44.17 37.49 -24.42
N ASN A 12 -42.86 37.45 -24.13
CA ASN A 12 -42.18 36.72 -23.05
C ASN A 12 -42.63 35.28 -22.74
N ASN A 13 -41.73 34.31 -23.00
CA ASN A 13 -41.32 33.41 -21.93
C ASN A 13 -39.90 32.87 -22.16
N SER A 14 -39.08 33.04 -21.13
CA SER A 14 -37.76 32.48 -20.96
C SER A 14 -37.90 31.02 -20.52
N SER A 15 -37.26 30.07 -21.20
CA SER A 15 -36.76 28.82 -20.62
C SER A 15 -35.98 28.05 -21.66
N ASN A 16 -34.66 28.17 -21.52
CA ASN A 16 -33.66 27.46 -22.30
C ASN A 16 -33.69 25.97 -21.88
N ASN A 17 -34.16 25.08 -22.75
CA ASN A 17 -34.05 23.65 -22.54
C ASN A 17 -33.78 22.89 -23.85
N ASN A 18 -32.59 22.30 -23.86
CA ASN A 18 -32.27 20.95 -24.34
C ASN A 18 -32.08 20.70 -25.84
N SER A 19 -30.86 20.29 -26.20
CA SER A 19 -30.57 19.31 -27.28
C SER A 19 -29.21 18.69 -26.96
N ASN A 20 -29.23 17.52 -26.33
CA ASN A 20 -29.10 16.23 -26.99
C ASN A 20 -27.84 16.12 -27.85
N ASN A 21 -26.84 15.40 -27.35
CA ASN A 21 -26.27 14.35 -28.18
C ASN A 21 -26.03 13.08 -27.36
N GLN A 22 -26.89 12.11 -27.63
CA GLN A 22 -26.72 10.72 -27.24
C GLN A 22 -25.50 10.18 -27.99
N ASN A 23 -24.55 9.58 -27.28
CA ASN A 23 -23.85 8.45 -27.87
C ASN A 23 -23.71 7.35 -26.84
N THR A 24 -24.60 6.38 -27.01
CA THR A 24 -24.65 5.09 -26.35
C THR A 24 -23.37 4.31 -26.60
N ASN A 25 -22.76 3.74 -25.56
CA ASN A 25 -22.20 2.40 -25.69
C ASN A 25 -22.25 1.65 -24.35
N LYS A 26 -22.66 0.39 -24.50
CA LYS A 26 -23.14 -0.55 -23.49
C LYS A 26 -22.09 -0.90 -22.44
N LYS A 27 -22.62 -1.11 -21.23
CA LYS A 27 -22.05 -1.82 -20.08
C LYS A 27 -21.31 -3.10 -20.49
N ASN A 28 -20.15 -3.34 -19.87
CA ASN A 28 -19.74 -4.68 -19.47
C ASN A 28 -19.38 -4.64 -17.98
N ASN A 29 -20.35 -5.06 -17.17
CA ASN A 29 -20.19 -5.36 -15.75
C ASN A 29 -19.47 -6.70 -15.62
N ASN A 30 -18.23 -6.68 -15.14
CA ASN A 30 -17.63 -7.85 -14.48
C ASN A 30 -17.29 -7.45 -13.05
N ASN A 31 -18.23 -7.75 -12.15
CA ASN A 31 -18.07 -7.64 -10.72
C ASN A 31 -17.11 -8.75 -10.26
N ASN A 32 -15.88 -8.37 -9.88
CA ASN A 32 -15.00 -9.14 -9.00
C ASN A 32 -14.06 -8.16 -8.28
N SER A 33 -14.63 -7.15 -7.65
CA SER A 33 -13.86 -6.23 -6.82
C SER A 33 -13.73 -6.85 -5.44
N ALA A 34 -12.65 -7.61 -5.20
CA ALA A 34 -12.20 -7.83 -3.84
C ALA A 34 -12.15 -6.45 -3.17
N GLU A 35 -12.96 -6.24 -2.13
CA GLU A 35 -13.06 -4.96 -1.43
C GLU A 35 -11.64 -4.51 -1.06
N THR A 36 -11.10 -3.57 -1.83
CA THR A 36 -9.85 -2.93 -1.50
C THR A 36 -10.18 -2.04 -0.32
N ARG A 37 -10.02 -2.55 0.90
CA ARG A 37 -9.99 -1.70 2.09
C ARG A 37 -9.00 -0.59 1.78
N VAL A 38 -9.47 0.64 1.69
CA VAL A 38 -8.63 1.80 1.44
C VAL A 38 -7.82 2.02 2.70
N LEU A 39 -6.72 1.29 2.84
CA LEU A 39 -5.91 1.27 4.06
C LEU A 39 -5.15 2.58 4.27
N ASN A 40 -5.01 3.42 3.24
CA ASN A 40 -4.37 4.74 3.32
C ASN A 40 -4.97 5.72 2.28
N PRO A 41 -5.74 6.74 2.68
CA PRO A 41 -6.23 7.78 1.78
C PRO A 41 -5.04 8.50 1.12
N GLY A 42 -4.93 8.39 -0.20
CA GLY A 42 -3.87 9.05 -0.99
C GLY A 42 -2.74 8.16 -1.49
N LEU A 43 -2.67 6.88 -1.09
CA LEU A 43 -1.80 5.93 -1.80
C LEU A 43 -2.51 5.40 -3.05
N VAL A 44 -1.89 5.64 -4.20
CA VAL A 44 -2.32 5.09 -5.48
C VAL A 44 -1.64 3.73 -5.66
N ALA A 45 -2.41 2.74 -6.13
CA ALA A 45 -1.85 1.43 -6.45
C ALA A 45 -0.75 1.60 -7.53
N PRO A 46 0.45 1.05 -7.32
CA PRO A 46 1.51 1.14 -8.32
C PRO A 46 1.19 0.26 -9.53
N ASP A 47 1.74 0.61 -10.70
CA ASP A 47 1.61 -0.20 -11.93
C ASP A 47 2.26 -1.59 -11.78
N ASP A 48 3.28 -1.70 -10.93
CA ASP A 48 3.98 -2.95 -10.62
C ASP A 48 4.29 -3.07 -9.11
N GLY A 49 4.22 -4.30 -8.62
CA GLY A 49 4.39 -4.63 -7.21
C GLY A 49 3.19 -4.36 -6.32
N VAL A 50 3.42 -4.43 -5.01
CA VAL A 50 2.37 -4.30 -3.99
C VAL A 50 2.80 -3.37 -2.86
N LEU A 51 1.85 -2.63 -2.32
CA LEU A 51 2.04 -1.81 -1.13
C LEU A 51 1.61 -2.62 0.09
N CYS A 52 2.55 -2.88 1.00
CA CYS A 52 2.32 -3.62 2.23
C CYS A 52 2.27 -2.65 3.41
N SER A 53 1.15 -2.64 4.13
CA SER A 53 0.93 -1.85 5.35
C SER A 53 0.56 -2.75 6.52
N GLY A 54 0.64 -2.22 7.75
CA GLY A 54 0.25 -2.98 8.96
C GLY A 54 1.33 -3.95 9.45
N LEU A 55 2.59 -3.68 9.12
CA LEU A 55 3.75 -4.43 9.62
C LEU A 55 4.31 -3.74 10.88
N TYR A 56 4.98 -4.51 11.73
CA TYR A 56 5.58 -4.02 12.98
C TYR A 56 7.03 -4.43 13.09
N LEU A 57 7.89 -3.54 13.57
CA LEU A 57 9.26 -3.83 13.93
C LEU A 57 9.34 -4.20 15.42
N GLU A 58 10.02 -5.29 15.72
CA GLU A 58 10.36 -5.70 17.08
C GLU A 58 11.84 -5.42 17.36
N GLY A 59 12.17 -4.93 18.55
CA GLY A 59 13.56 -4.72 19.00
C GLY A 59 14.31 -3.57 18.31
N CYS A 60 13.61 -2.78 17.49
CA CYS A 60 14.11 -1.59 16.82
C CYS A 60 12.94 -0.67 16.41
N ARG A 61 13.26 0.45 15.75
CA ARG A 61 12.30 1.31 15.08
C ARG A 61 12.74 1.67 13.67
N TRP A 62 11.79 2.14 12.88
CA TRP A 62 12.11 2.84 11.64
C TRP A 62 12.34 4.32 11.92
N ASN A 63 13.47 4.86 11.48
CA ASN A 63 13.73 6.29 11.54
C ASN A 63 13.34 6.95 10.21
N SER A 64 12.20 7.64 10.21
CA SER A 64 11.65 8.31 9.01
C SER A 64 12.46 9.51 8.54
N GLN A 65 13.35 10.08 9.36
CA GLN A 65 14.17 11.23 8.95
C GLN A 65 15.34 10.79 8.06
N ILE A 66 15.90 9.61 8.34
CA ILE A 66 17.10 9.08 7.67
C ILE A 66 16.81 7.81 6.84
N HIS A 67 15.58 7.30 6.90
CA HIS A 67 15.11 6.12 6.16
C HIS A 67 15.92 4.84 6.43
N GLU A 68 16.20 4.56 7.70
CA GLU A 68 16.90 3.33 8.11
C GLU A 68 16.44 2.83 9.50
N LEU A 69 16.89 1.62 9.86
CA LEU A 69 16.72 1.07 11.19
C LEU A 69 17.47 1.87 12.24
N ASP A 70 16.80 2.10 13.37
CA ASP A 70 17.34 2.80 14.52
C ASP A 70 16.92 2.09 15.82
N GLU A 71 17.57 2.47 16.91
CA GLU A 71 17.33 1.90 18.23
C GLU A 71 15.88 2.12 18.68
N SER A 72 15.28 1.13 19.34
CA SER A 72 13.96 1.32 19.93
C SER A 72 14.01 2.34 21.08
N GLU A 73 12.90 3.05 21.29
CA GLU A 73 12.76 3.90 22.48
C GLU A 73 12.69 3.04 23.76
N PRO A 74 13.12 3.59 24.92
CA PRO A 74 13.02 2.87 26.18
C PRO A 74 11.60 2.34 26.44
N LYS A 75 11.49 1.04 26.74
CA LYS A 75 10.23 0.33 27.03
C LYS A 75 9.26 0.22 25.83
N VAL A 76 9.70 0.53 24.62
CA VAL A 76 8.94 0.29 23.39
C VAL A 76 9.46 -0.97 22.72
N LEU A 77 8.68 -2.05 22.81
CA LEU A 77 9.05 -3.36 22.24
C LEU A 77 8.76 -3.44 20.74
N PHE A 78 7.63 -2.87 20.33
CA PHE A 78 7.13 -2.90 18.97
C PHE A 78 6.89 -1.48 18.46
N THR A 79 7.22 -1.24 17.19
CA THR A 79 6.90 0.00 16.49
C THR A 79 6.25 -0.29 15.15
N PRO A 80 5.32 0.56 14.67
CA PRO A 80 4.78 0.38 13.32
C PRO A 80 5.86 0.62 12.27
N MET A 81 5.90 -0.25 11.27
CA MET A 81 6.71 -0.06 10.07
C MET A 81 5.93 0.82 9.07
N PRO A 82 6.57 1.76 8.36
CA PRO A 82 5.94 2.46 7.24
C PRO A 82 5.49 1.49 6.15
N VAL A 83 4.66 1.99 5.23
CA VAL A 83 4.25 1.23 4.04
C VAL A 83 5.49 0.83 3.23
N ILE A 84 5.62 -0.46 2.95
CA ILE A 84 6.70 -1.01 2.12
C ILE A 84 6.15 -1.23 0.72
N TRP A 85 6.84 -0.72 -0.30
CA TRP A 85 6.57 -1.08 -1.68
C TRP A 85 7.43 -2.29 -2.09
N MET A 86 6.80 -3.44 -2.27
CA MET A 86 7.45 -4.67 -2.70
C MET A 86 7.31 -4.83 -4.20
N VAL A 87 8.43 -4.76 -4.92
CA VAL A 87 8.47 -4.91 -6.39
C VAL A 87 9.16 -6.23 -6.75
N PRO A 88 8.48 -7.15 -7.46
CA PRO A 88 9.10 -8.37 -7.97
C PRO A 88 10.25 -8.03 -8.92
N ARG A 89 11.43 -8.60 -8.67
CA ARG A 89 12.61 -8.42 -9.53
C ARG A 89 13.45 -9.68 -9.55
N GLU A 90 14.26 -9.83 -10.60
CA GLU A 90 15.34 -10.83 -10.62
C GLU A 90 16.38 -10.49 -9.54
N ILE A 91 16.85 -11.50 -8.81
CA ILE A 91 17.82 -11.33 -7.71
C ILE A 91 19.11 -10.68 -8.22
N SER A 92 19.55 -11.00 -9.44
CA SER A 92 20.73 -10.41 -10.09
C SER A 92 20.63 -8.88 -10.29
N LYS A 93 19.41 -8.35 -10.32
CA LYS A 93 19.11 -6.91 -10.53
C LYS A 93 18.82 -6.19 -9.22
N PHE A 94 18.98 -6.84 -8.07
CA PHE A 94 18.75 -6.23 -6.78
C PHE A 94 19.80 -5.16 -6.50
N ALA A 95 19.34 -3.98 -6.08
CA ALA A 95 20.24 -2.93 -5.61
C ALA A 95 21.05 -3.42 -4.39
N THR A 96 22.31 -3.01 -4.34
CA THR A 96 23.23 -3.24 -3.22
C THR A 96 23.35 -1.97 -2.41
N PHE A 97 23.12 -2.08 -1.10
CA PHE A 97 23.21 -0.97 -0.15
C PHE A 97 23.53 -1.54 1.24
N PRO A 98 24.02 -0.75 2.21
CA PRO A 98 24.15 -1.19 3.60
C PRO A 98 22.78 -1.53 4.18
N HIS A 99 22.58 -2.79 4.58
CA HIS A 99 21.30 -3.27 5.08
C HIS A 99 21.45 -4.37 6.13
N TYR A 100 20.40 -4.53 6.92
CA TYR A 100 20.13 -5.73 7.68
C TYR A 100 19.15 -6.60 6.92
N VAL A 101 19.46 -7.90 6.82
CA VAL A 101 18.52 -8.92 6.32
C VAL A 101 17.61 -9.29 7.50
N CYS A 102 16.48 -8.58 7.58
CA CYS A 102 15.52 -8.68 8.67
C CYS A 102 14.51 -9.80 8.39
N PRO A 103 14.41 -10.82 9.26
CA PRO A 103 13.43 -11.88 9.07
C PRO A 103 12.02 -11.36 9.36
N MET A 104 11.06 -11.69 8.47
CA MET A 104 9.64 -11.43 8.67
C MET A 104 8.93 -12.67 9.18
N TYR A 105 8.17 -12.53 10.26
CA TYR A 105 7.33 -13.57 10.84
C TYR A 105 5.86 -13.16 10.87
N LYS A 106 4.97 -14.15 10.98
CA LYS A 106 3.55 -13.90 11.18
C LYS A 106 3.32 -13.33 12.58
N THR A 107 3.84 -14.01 13.61
CA THR A 107 3.63 -13.71 15.03
C THR A 107 4.95 -13.46 15.78
N SER A 108 4.88 -12.71 16.88
CA SER A 108 6.05 -12.37 17.72
C SER A 108 6.65 -13.56 18.47
N GLU A 109 5.91 -14.65 18.67
CA GLU A 109 6.46 -15.86 19.30
C GLU A 109 7.56 -16.49 18.45
N ARG A 110 7.56 -16.23 17.12
CA ARG A 110 8.51 -16.77 16.14
C ARG A 110 8.62 -18.30 16.15
N ARG A 111 7.67 -18.96 16.82
CA ARG A 111 7.49 -20.41 16.85
C ARG A 111 6.60 -20.80 15.70
N GLY A 112 7.06 -21.74 14.88
CA GLY A 112 6.26 -22.38 13.85
C GLY A 112 6.43 -23.89 13.97
N ILE A 113 5.45 -24.64 13.45
CA ILE A 113 5.64 -26.06 13.21
C ILE A 113 6.44 -26.18 11.90
N LEU A 114 7.42 -27.07 11.86
CA LEU A 114 8.05 -27.44 10.60
C LEU A 114 6.98 -28.08 9.72
N SER A 115 6.63 -27.44 8.60
CA SER A 115 5.76 -28.09 7.62
C SER A 115 6.44 -29.35 7.07
N THR A 116 5.68 -30.21 6.39
CA THR A 116 6.19 -31.39 5.67
C THR A 116 7.30 -31.06 4.64
N THR A 117 7.49 -29.78 4.30
CA THR A 117 8.56 -29.29 3.43
C THR A 117 9.73 -28.63 4.16
N GLY A 118 9.76 -28.65 5.50
CA GLY A 118 10.81 -28.03 6.32
C GLY A 118 10.69 -26.51 6.48
N HIS A 119 9.72 -25.86 5.82
CA HIS A 119 9.45 -24.44 6.02
C HIS A 119 8.62 -24.20 7.28
N SER A 120 9.02 -23.21 8.07
CA SER A 120 8.29 -22.77 9.26
C SER A 120 6.91 -22.24 8.87
N THR A 121 5.87 -22.62 9.60
CA THR A 121 4.53 -22.04 9.42
C THR A 121 4.46 -20.56 9.81
N ASN A 122 5.49 -20.03 10.48
CA ASN A 122 5.54 -18.66 10.98
C ASN A 122 6.50 -17.75 10.21
N PHE A 123 7.56 -18.29 9.61
CA PHE A 123 8.45 -17.49 8.75
C PHE A 123 7.74 -17.12 7.44
N VAL A 124 7.89 -15.85 7.03
CA VAL A 124 7.30 -15.34 5.78
C VAL A 124 8.39 -15.17 4.73
N LEU A 125 9.36 -14.29 4.98
CA LEU A 125 10.47 -13.98 4.07
C LEU A 125 11.52 -13.10 4.77
N ASP A 126 12.67 -12.93 4.15
CA ASP A 126 13.67 -11.95 4.57
C ASP A 126 13.48 -10.61 3.84
N VAL A 127 13.50 -9.51 4.59
CA VAL A 127 13.42 -8.14 4.06
C VAL A 127 14.75 -7.41 4.28
N ARG A 128 15.30 -6.82 3.22
CA ARG A 128 16.50 -5.97 3.30
C ARG A 128 16.12 -4.58 3.78
N LEU A 129 16.34 -4.30 5.05
CA LEU A 129 16.07 -3.00 5.67
C LEU A 129 17.36 -2.17 5.74
N PRO A 130 17.36 -0.91 5.23
CA PRO A 130 18.53 -0.04 5.31
C PRO A 130 19.04 0.12 6.74
N SER A 131 20.37 0.11 6.89
CA SER A 131 21.03 0.28 8.18
C SER A 131 22.52 0.58 8.01
N HIS A 132 23.01 1.60 8.70
CA HIS A 132 24.45 1.85 8.87
C HIS A 132 25.15 0.89 9.86
N ARG A 133 24.39 0.21 10.73
CA ARG A 133 24.96 -0.73 11.73
C ARG A 133 25.19 -2.12 11.14
N ASN A 134 26.18 -2.83 11.69
CA ASN A 134 26.49 -4.21 11.32
C ASN A 134 25.32 -5.15 11.66
N ALA A 135 25.04 -6.14 10.80
CA ALA A 135 24.00 -7.15 11.02
C ALA A 135 24.04 -7.80 12.42
N LYS A 136 25.22 -8.09 12.97
CA LYS A 136 25.39 -8.67 14.32
C LYS A 136 24.74 -7.83 15.42
N HIS A 137 24.69 -6.50 15.25
CA HIS A 137 24.04 -5.60 16.19
C HIS A 137 22.54 -5.90 16.27
N TRP A 138 21.87 -5.98 15.11
CA TRP A 138 20.43 -6.25 15.02
C TRP A 138 20.08 -7.69 15.38
N THR A 139 20.92 -8.66 14.99
CA THR A 139 20.74 -10.06 15.39
C THR A 139 20.75 -10.21 16.92
N LYS A 140 21.68 -9.55 17.62
CA LYS A 140 21.76 -9.61 19.09
C LYS A 140 20.57 -8.95 19.78
N ARG A 141 19.97 -7.94 19.15
CA ARG A 141 18.74 -7.28 19.62
C ARG A 141 17.48 -8.05 19.29
N GLY A 142 17.61 -9.16 18.56
CA GLY A 142 16.48 -9.96 18.14
C GLY A 142 15.56 -9.22 17.18
N VAL A 143 16.07 -8.31 16.34
CA VAL A 143 15.22 -7.56 15.40
C VAL A 143 14.46 -8.49 14.46
N ALA A 144 13.16 -8.25 14.30
CA ALA A 144 12.35 -8.87 13.26
C ALA A 144 11.23 -7.95 12.82
N LEU A 145 10.65 -8.29 11.68
CA LEU A 145 9.44 -7.71 11.14
C LEU A 145 8.27 -8.67 11.40
N LEU A 146 7.12 -8.15 11.82
CA LEU A 146 5.96 -8.94 12.21
C LEU A 146 4.73 -8.50 11.43
N THR A 147 3.89 -9.47 11.00
CA THR A 147 2.61 -9.15 10.36
C THR A 147 1.49 -8.90 11.35
N THR A 148 1.60 -9.45 12.56
CA THR A 148 0.64 -9.28 13.64
C THR A 148 1.37 -9.19 14.97
N LEU A 149 0.85 -8.36 15.87
CA LEU A 149 1.23 -8.39 17.28
C LEU A 149 0.37 -9.43 18.00
N ASN A 150 0.93 -10.15 18.96
CA ASN A 150 0.17 -11.03 19.83
C ASN A 150 -0.48 -10.19 20.94
N ASP A 151 -1.74 -10.47 21.26
CA ASP A 151 -2.47 -9.85 22.38
C ASP A 151 -1.97 -10.33 23.76
#